data_AF-A0A550GXR8-F1
#
_entry.id   AF-A0A550GXR8-F1
#
_cell.length_a   1.000
_cell.length_b   1.000
_cell.length_c   1.000
_cell.angle_alpha   90.00
_cell.angle_beta   90.00
_cell.angle_gamma   90.00
#
_symmetry.space_group_name_H-M   'P 1'
#
loop_
_entity.id
_entity.type
_entity.pdbx_description
1 polymer ?
#
loop_
_entity_poly.entity_id
_entity_poly.type
_entity_poly.pdbx_seq_one_letter_code
_entity_poly.pdbx_strand_id
1 'polypeptide(L)'
;MSLNAKVAEILYQIGEILTIKGDRFRSRAYNMAAQRVTALTEDVEAIADRGELDQIPSVGKSIAMVIEEIIETGQSVVLEELRNSLPKGVLQMIEVEGIGPKIAMRLNEELGITNIESLERAAKDQKIRVLKGFGPKKEENILKGIAEYRNRSSRFLLGEVLPIIQGILSYMSESPDVRKVEVAGSARRRKETVGDLDVLVSSLNPEAVTERFCGMKPIIRILGRGPTKSTVVLENMLQVDLRVIPPESYGAALQYFTGSKEHNVKLRTIGVKAGYKLNEYGLYRRSDDSLVEAEDEAKIYEALGMEWMPPELRENTGEIEAAMENKLPRLVTLEQVRGDLHVHTNYSHAIDPLEAMVLKAIDMKLEYLAITDHSQSLAIAQGLNEDKLLDQVEEVR
;
A
#
# COMPACT_ATOMS: atom_id res chain seq x y z
N MET A 1 7.88 -9.14 -6.86
CA MET A 1 7.36 -9.55 -8.20
C MET A 1 8.38 -10.54 -8.76
N SER A 2 7.99 -11.73 -9.24
CA SER A 2 8.97 -12.63 -9.88
C SER A 2 9.55 -11.97 -11.12
N LEU A 3 10.75 -12.38 -11.55
CA LEU A 3 11.35 -11.83 -12.76
C LEU A 3 10.46 -12.09 -13.98
N ASN A 4 9.83 -13.28 -14.07
CA ASN A 4 8.80 -13.57 -15.07
C ASN A 4 7.64 -12.57 -15.03
N ALA A 5 7.13 -12.24 -13.85
CA ALA A 5 6.03 -11.28 -13.72
C ALA A 5 6.48 -9.85 -14.10
N LYS A 6 7.72 -9.47 -13.78
CA LYS A 6 8.29 -8.17 -14.16
C LYS A 6 8.48 -8.07 -15.68
N VAL A 7 9.06 -9.10 -16.30
CA VAL A 7 9.22 -9.20 -17.76
C VAL A 7 7.85 -9.18 -18.43
N ALA A 8 6.90 -10.00 -17.96
CA ALA A 8 5.55 -10.03 -18.51
C ALA A 8 4.84 -8.67 -18.42
N GLU A 9 4.95 -7.98 -17.29
CA GLU A 9 4.39 -6.63 -17.10
C GLU A 9 4.98 -5.63 -18.09
N ILE A 10 6.31 -5.61 -18.26
CA ILE A 10 6.98 -4.71 -19.20
C ILE A 10 6.55 -5.02 -20.65
N LEU A 11 6.52 -6.30 -21.04
CA LEU A 11 6.07 -6.72 -22.37
C LEU A 11 4.60 -6.35 -22.61
N TYR A 12 3.75 -6.51 -21.59
CA TYR A 12 2.35 -6.11 -21.67
C TYR A 12 2.22 -4.59 -21.87
N GLN A 13 2.96 -3.79 -21.11
CA GLN A 13 2.98 -2.34 -21.26
C GLN A 13 3.44 -1.90 -22.65
N ILE A 14 4.47 -2.56 -23.21
CA ILE A 14 4.90 -2.32 -24.60
C ILE A 14 3.76 -2.64 -25.58
N GLY A 15 3.09 -3.78 -25.39
CA GLY A 15 1.95 -4.20 -26.22
C GLY A 15 0.80 -3.19 -26.17
N GLU A 16 0.48 -2.66 -24.99
CA GLU A 16 -0.53 -1.63 -24.82
C GLU A 16 -0.14 -0.33 -25.53
N ILE A 17 1.10 0.15 -25.39
CA ILE A 17 1.55 1.38 -26.07
C ILE A 17 1.62 1.20 -27.60
N LEU A 18 1.95 0.01 -28.10
CA LEU A 18 1.88 -0.26 -29.54
C LEU A 18 0.44 -0.33 -30.06
N THR A 19 -0.49 -0.81 -29.23
CA THR A 19 -1.93 -0.77 -29.52
C THR A 19 -2.42 0.66 -29.67
N ILE A 20 -1.94 1.55 -28.80
CA ILE A 20 -2.19 2.99 -28.83
C ILE A 20 -1.75 3.56 -30.18
N LYS A 21 -0.52 3.29 -30.59
CA LYS A 21 0.07 3.78 -31.85
C LYS A 21 -0.50 3.15 -33.13
N GLY A 22 -1.42 2.19 -33.01
CA GLY A 22 -2.01 1.52 -34.16
C GLY A 22 -1.18 0.38 -34.77
N ASP A 23 -0.05 0.00 -34.15
CA ASP A 23 0.76 -1.14 -34.58
C ASP A 23 0.19 -2.45 -34.02
N ARG A 24 -0.86 -2.94 -34.69
CA ARG A 24 -1.62 -4.13 -34.28
C ARG A 24 -0.80 -5.42 -34.34
N PHE A 25 0.19 -5.49 -35.23
CA PHE A 25 1.00 -6.69 -35.40
C PHE A 25 1.97 -6.85 -34.24
N ARG A 26 2.75 -5.79 -33.93
CA ARG A 26 3.70 -5.83 -32.81
C ARG A 26 2.97 -5.85 -31.47
N SER A 27 1.89 -5.09 -31.31
CA SER A 27 1.03 -5.14 -30.11
C SER A 27 0.62 -6.58 -29.77
N ARG A 28 0.06 -7.30 -30.75
CA ARG A 28 -0.38 -8.68 -30.53
C ARG A 28 0.79 -9.59 -30.16
N ALA A 29 1.95 -9.43 -30.80
CA ALA A 29 3.14 -10.22 -30.49
C ALA A 29 3.59 -10.00 -29.04
N TYR A 30 3.69 -8.74 -28.58
CA TYR A 30 4.07 -8.40 -27.21
C TYR A 30 3.05 -8.88 -26.16
N ASN A 31 1.75 -8.72 -26.42
CA ASN A 31 0.71 -9.20 -25.51
C ASN A 31 0.68 -10.73 -25.40
N MET A 32 0.90 -11.44 -26.51
CA MET A 32 1.01 -12.90 -26.49
C MET A 32 2.29 -13.34 -25.76
N ALA A 33 3.41 -12.66 -25.98
CA ALA A 33 4.66 -12.94 -25.26
C ALA A 33 4.50 -12.71 -23.75
N ALA A 34 3.87 -11.60 -23.33
CA ALA A 34 3.57 -11.32 -21.93
C ALA A 34 2.75 -12.43 -21.26
N GLN A 35 1.68 -12.89 -21.92
CA GLN A 35 0.86 -14.02 -21.43
C GLN A 35 1.67 -15.31 -21.31
N ARG A 36 2.57 -15.56 -22.25
CA ARG A 36 3.38 -16.78 -22.29
C ARG A 36 4.45 -16.78 -21.21
N VAL A 37 5.14 -15.65 -21.02
CA VAL A 37 6.09 -15.45 -19.92
C VAL A 37 5.38 -15.54 -18.56
N THR A 38 4.16 -15.00 -18.43
CA THR A 38 3.35 -15.14 -17.21
C THR A 38 3.03 -16.60 -16.89
N ALA A 39 2.78 -17.42 -17.92
CA ALA A 39 2.39 -18.82 -17.80
C ALA A 39 3.60 -19.79 -17.66
N LEU A 40 4.84 -19.29 -17.69
CA LEU A 40 6.02 -20.13 -17.50
C LEU A 40 6.05 -20.71 -16.08
N THR A 41 6.32 -22.01 -16.01
CA THR A 41 6.54 -22.73 -14.75
C THR A 41 8.00 -22.71 -14.29
N GLU A 42 8.90 -22.25 -15.16
CA GLU A 42 10.34 -22.09 -14.94
C GLU A 42 10.71 -20.60 -14.96
N ASP A 43 11.81 -20.22 -14.31
CA ASP A 43 12.33 -18.84 -14.37
C ASP A 43 12.77 -18.48 -15.79
N VAL A 44 12.37 -17.28 -16.23
CA VAL A 44 12.74 -16.75 -17.54
C VAL A 44 14.26 -16.54 -17.64
N GLU A 45 14.95 -16.28 -16.53
CA GLU A 45 16.41 -16.21 -16.46
C GLU A 45 17.08 -17.57 -16.76
N ALA A 46 16.56 -18.66 -16.20
CA ALA A 46 17.09 -20.00 -16.48
C ALA A 46 16.90 -20.43 -17.95
N ILE A 47 15.83 -19.96 -18.60
CA ILE A 47 15.59 -20.15 -20.03
C ILE A 47 16.55 -19.28 -20.87
N ALA A 48 16.83 -18.05 -20.39
CA ALA A 48 17.80 -17.15 -21.01
C ALA A 48 19.24 -17.69 -20.94
N ASP A 49 19.65 -18.25 -19.81
CA ASP A 49 20.97 -18.87 -19.63
C ASP A 49 21.23 -20.03 -20.60
N ARG A 50 20.16 -20.72 -21.02
CA ARG A 50 20.23 -21.78 -22.05
C ARG A 50 20.17 -21.26 -23.48
N GLY A 51 19.91 -19.96 -23.68
CA GLY A 51 19.70 -19.35 -24.98
C GLY A 51 18.40 -19.81 -25.66
N GLU A 52 17.36 -20.14 -24.87
CA GLU A 52 16.12 -20.76 -25.35
C GLU A 52 14.92 -19.78 -25.34
N LEU A 53 15.14 -18.48 -25.15
CA LEU A 53 14.05 -17.50 -25.05
C LEU A 53 13.19 -17.42 -26.31
N ASP A 54 13.79 -17.58 -27.48
CA ASP A 54 13.07 -17.58 -28.76
C ASP A 54 12.33 -18.90 -29.04
N GLN A 55 12.49 -19.91 -28.17
CA GLN A 55 11.71 -21.15 -28.18
C GLN A 55 10.41 -21.03 -27.37
N ILE A 56 10.26 -19.99 -26.54
CA ILE A 56 9.01 -19.72 -25.84
C ILE A 56 7.93 -19.43 -26.90
N PRO A 57 6.78 -20.14 -26.90
CA PRO A 57 5.75 -19.92 -27.90
C PRO A 57 5.33 -18.45 -27.96
N SER A 58 5.30 -17.87 -29.16
CA SER A 58 4.98 -16.44 -29.41
C SER A 58 6.06 -15.43 -28.99
N VAL A 59 7.24 -15.87 -28.56
CA VAL A 59 8.44 -15.02 -28.37
C VAL A 59 9.36 -15.20 -29.57
N GLY A 60 9.45 -14.18 -30.43
CA GLY A 60 10.42 -14.16 -31.53
C GLY A 60 11.75 -13.51 -31.09
N LYS A 61 12.79 -13.62 -31.93
CA LYS A 61 14.14 -13.08 -31.65
C LYS A 61 14.16 -11.64 -31.14
N SER A 62 13.34 -10.76 -31.71
CA SER A 62 13.28 -9.36 -31.26
C SER A 62 12.69 -9.19 -29.86
N ILE A 63 11.75 -10.05 -29.47
CA ILE A 63 11.16 -10.04 -28.13
C ILE A 63 12.11 -10.72 -27.15
N ALA A 64 12.80 -11.80 -27.57
CA ALA A 64 13.84 -12.44 -26.78
C ALA A 64 14.95 -11.45 -26.38
N MET A 65 15.44 -10.64 -27.31
CA MET A 65 16.42 -9.57 -26.99
C MET A 65 15.89 -8.56 -25.96
N VAL A 66 14.60 -8.20 -26.04
CA VAL A 66 13.99 -7.30 -25.05
C VAL A 66 13.89 -7.98 -23.68
N ILE A 67 13.60 -9.29 -23.65
CA ILE A 67 13.58 -10.08 -22.42
C ILE A 67 14.99 -10.15 -21.80
N GLU A 68 16.03 -10.42 -22.59
CA GLU A 68 17.43 -10.41 -22.17
C GLU A 68 17.82 -9.07 -21.54
N GLU A 69 17.50 -7.96 -22.22
CA GLU A 69 17.74 -6.60 -21.69
C GLU A 69 17.05 -6.37 -20.34
N ILE A 70 15.81 -6.84 -20.18
CA ILE A 70 15.06 -6.71 -18.93
C ILE A 70 15.69 -7.57 -17.82
N ILE A 71 16.20 -8.76 -18.14
CA ILE A 71 16.89 -9.63 -17.19
C ILE A 71 18.18 -8.96 -16.71
N GLU A 72 19.01 -8.46 -17.63
CA GLU A 72 20.31 -7.86 -17.32
C GLU A 72 20.21 -6.51 -16.60
N THR A 73 19.34 -5.62 -17.07
CA THR A 73 19.30 -4.21 -16.62
C THR A 73 18.12 -3.90 -15.71
N GLY A 74 17.12 -4.78 -15.68
CA GLY A 74 15.85 -4.54 -15.00
C GLY A 74 14.95 -3.52 -15.69
N GLN A 75 15.30 -3.02 -16.88
CA GLN A 75 14.59 -1.99 -17.63
C GLN A 75 14.42 -2.39 -19.10
N SER A 76 13.62 -1.64 -19.86
CA SER A 76 13.51 -1.83 -21.31
C SER A 76 13.61 -0.50 -22.05
N VAL A 77 14.59 -0.37 -22.93
CA VAL A 77 14.79 0.82 -23.76
C VAL A 77 13.59 1.03 -24.68
N VAL A 78 13.06 -0.06 -25.25
CA VAL A 78 11.87 -0.02 -26.11
C VAL A 78 10.65 0.54 -25.36
N LEU A 79 10.44 0.14 -24.10
CA LEU A 79 9.35 0.66 -23.29
C LEU A 79 9.51 2.16 -23.03
N GLU A 80 10.72 2.61 -22.69
CA GLU A 80 11.00 4.02 -22.40
C GLU A 80 10.87 4.91 -23.64
N GLU A 81 11.36 4.47 -24.81
CA GLU A 81 11.15 5.17 -26.07
C GLU A 81 9.66 5.28 -26.44
N LEU A 82 8.91 4.19 -26.24
CA LEU A 82 7.48 4.17 -26.46
C LEU A 82 6.73 5.10 -25.50
N ARG A 83 7.11 5.15 -24.22
CA ARG A 83 6.55 6.10 -23.24
C ARG A 83 6.84 7.54 -23.63
N ASN A 84 8.09 7.85 -23.98
CA ASN A 84 8.52 9.20 -24.37
C ASN A 84 7.85 9.71 -25.65
N SER A 85 7.43 8.79 -26.52
CA SER A 85 6.73 9.13 -27.75
C SER A 85 5.22 9.37 -27.59
N LEU A 86 4.65 9.09 -26.41
CA LEU A 86 3.24 9.37 -26.15
C LEU A 86 3.02 10.85 -25.85
N PRO A 87 1.89 11.45 -26.29
CA PRO A 87 1.53 12.79 -25.91
C PRO A 87 1.40 12.97 -24.40
N LYS A 88 1.72 14.18 -23.92
CA LYS A 88 1.68 14.53 -22.50
C LYS A 88 0.30 14.24 -21.90
N GLY A 89 0.27 13.55 -20.76
CA GLY A 89 -0.95 13.23 -20.00
C GLY A 89 -1.63 11.93 -20.38
N VAL A 90 -1.27 11.29 -21.50
CA VAL A 90 -1.90 10.02 -21.94
C VAL A 90 -1.66 8.90 -20.92
N LEU A 91 -0.44 8.77 -20.38
CA LEU A 91 -0.12 7.75 -19.37
C LEU A 91 -0.95 7.93 -18.10
N GLN A 92 -1.05 9.15 -17.57
CA GLN A 92 -1.84 9.45 -16.38
C GLN A 92 -3.34 9.17 -16.60
N MET A 93 -3.87 9.51 -17.78
CA MET A 93 -5.27 9.23 -18.09
C MET A 93 -5.59 7.74 -18.14
N ILE A 94 -4.65 6.88 -18.55
CA ILE A 94 -4.85 5.41 -18.59
C ILE A 94 -5.01 4.81 -17.19
N GLU A 95 -4.42 5.46 -16.17
CA GLU A 95 -4.54 5.02 -14.77
C GLU A 95 -5.95 5.26 -14.19
N VAL A 96 -6.76 6.10 -14.85
CA VAL A 96 -8.16 6.35 -14.48
C VAL A 96 -9.02 5.18 -14.94
N GLU A 97 -9.73 4.56 -14.01
CA GLU A 97 -10.60 3.43 -14.32
C GLU A 97 -11.67 3.81 -15.38
N GLY A 98 -11.81 2.96 -16.40
CA GLY A 98 -12.70 3.22 -17.54
C GLY A 98 -12.07 4.02 -18.68
N ILE A 99 -10.83 4.50 -18.53
CA ILE A 99 -10.06 5.17 -19.59
C ILE A 99 -8.99 4.23 -20.14
N GLY A 100 -9.37 3.49 -21.18
CA GLY A 100 -8.41 2.68 -21.92
C GLY A 100 -7.48 3.53 -22.79
N PRO A 101 -6.37 2.95 -23.27
CA PRO A 101 -5.35 3.69 -24.01
C PRO A 101 -5.84 4.40 -25.29
N LYS A 102 -6.77 3.78 -26.02
CA LYS A 102 -7.44 4.40 -27.19
C LYS A 102 -8.30 5.60 -26.80
N ILE A 103 -8.91 5.57 -25.63
CA ILE A 103 -9.75 6.67 -25.14
C ILE A 103 -8.84 7.84 -24.73
N ALA A 104 -7.77 7.56 -23.99
CA ALA A 104 -6.79 8.56 -23.57
C ALA A 104 -6.18 9.33 -24.77
N MET A 105 -5.83 8.62 -25.85
CA MET A 105 -5.38 9.27 -27.09
C MET A 105 -6.44 10.17 -27.70
N ARG A 106 -7.66 9.67 -27.90
CA ARG A 106 -8.73 10.46 -28.52
C ARG A 106 -9.05 11.71 -27.70
N LEU A 107 -9.03 11.61 -26.38
CA LEU A 107 -9.19 12.76 -25.47
C LEU A 107 -8.05 13.76 -25.63
N ASN A 108 -6.82 13.29 -25.81
CA ASN A 108 -5.67 14.16 -26.07
C ASN A 108 -5.72 14.82 -27.46
N GLU A 109 -5.94 14.04 -28.52
CA GLU A 109 -5.91 14.50 -29.91
C GLU A 109 -7.14 15.34 -30.29
N GLU A 110 -8.34 14.90 -29.91
CA GLU A 110 -9.59 15.55 -30.33
C GLU A 110 -9.98 16.71 -29.39
N LEU A 111 -9.56 16.68 -28.11
CA LEU A 111 -9.95 17.68 -27.10
C LEU A 111 -8.77 18.40 -26.43
N GLY A 112 -7.51 18.07 -26.77
CA GLY A 112 -6.33 18.71 -26.20
C GLY A 112 -6.12 18.43 -24.70
N ILE A 113 -6.69 17.33 -24.19
CA ILE A 113 -6.63 16.98 -22.77
C ILE A 113 -5.23 16.42 -22.45
N THR A 114 -4.53 17.07 -21.52
CA THR A 114 -3.10 16.79 -21.23
C THR A 114 -2.80 16.44 -19.78
N ASN A 115 -3.82 16.38 -18.92
CA ASN A 115 -3.74 15.99 -17.51
C ASN A 115 -5.13 15.66 -16.95
N ILE A 116 -5.19 15.15 -15.71
CA ILE A 116 -6.44 14.76 -15.05
C ILE A 116 -7.35 15.96 -14.76
N GLU A 117 -6.80 17.14 -14.50
CA GLU A 117 -7.56 18.37 -14.23
C GLU A 117 -8.33 18.82 -15.48
N SER A 118 -7.66 18.86 -16.63
CA SER A 118 -8.28 19.21 -17.91
C SER A 118 -9.30 18.15 -18.35
N LEU A 119 -9.05 16.87 -18.04
CA LEU A 119 -10.00 15.79 -18.27
C LEU A 119 -11.27 15.95 -17.44
N GLU A 120 -11.12 16.22 -16.14
CA GLU A 120 -12.25 16.44 -15.23
C GLU A 120 -13.07 17.65 -15.66
N ARG A 121 -12.40 18.75 -16.00
CA ARG A 121 -13.07 19.95 -16.51
C ARG A 121 -13.83 19.66 -17.79
N ALA A 122 -13.22 18.95 -18.75
CA ALA A 122 -13.89 18.58 -20.00
C ALA A 122 -15.10 17.68 -19.76
N ALA A 123 -15.04 16.77 -18.79
CA ALA A 123 -16.16 15.91 -18.41
C ALA A 123 -17.29 16.71 -17.72
N LYS A 124 -16.96 17.62 -16.79
CA LYS A 124 -17.93 18.50 -16.11
C LYS A 124 -18.60 19.49 -17.07
N ASP A 125 -17.81 20.06 -17.98
CA ASP A 125 -18.27 20.98 -19.03
C ASP A 125 -19.02 20.25 -20.15
N GLN A 126 -19.19 18.93 -20.07
CA GLN A 126 -19.92 18.12 -21.06
C GLN A 126 -19.31 18.20 -22.47
N LYS A 127 -17.99 18.39 -22.55
CA LYS A 127 -17.24 18.49 -23.82
C LYS A 127 -16.85 17.13 -24.38
N ILE A 128 -16.75 16.10 -23.52
CA ILE A 128 -16.36 14.75 -23.93
C ILE A 128 -17.50 14.07 -24.68
N ARG A 129 -18.76 14.33 -24.32
CA ARG A 129 -19.93 13.70 -24.94
C ARG A 129 -20.16 14.08 -26.41
N VAL A 130 -19.47 15.11 -26.88
CA VAL A 130 -19.49 15.55 -28.27
C VAL A 130 -18.70 14.57 -29.16
N LEU A 131 -17.76 13.82 -28.58
CA LEU A 131 -16.98 12.84 -29.30
C LEU A 131 -17.81 11.62 -29.67
N LYS A 132 -17.68 11.14 -30.91
CA LYS A 132 -18.36 9.93 -31.38
C LYS A 132 -18.02 8.73 -30.50
N GLY A 133 -19.03 8.12 -29.88
CA GLY A 133 -18.90 6.97 -28.97
C GLY A 133 -18.71 7.31 -27.49
N PHE A 134 -18.77 8.59 -27.12
CA PHE A 134 -18.74 9.07 -25.75
C PHE A 134 -20.10 9.65 -25.41
N GLY A 135 -20.97 8.86 -24.78
CA GLY A 135 -22.27 9.37 -24.31
C GLY A 135 -22.18 9.99 -22.90
N PRO A 136 -23.28 10.57 -22.40
CA PRO A 136 -23.36 11.11 -21.03
C PRO A 136 -22.95 10.09 -19.94
N LYS A 137 -23.33 8.82 -20.12
CA LYS A 137 -22.93 7.73 -19.21
C LYS A 137 -21.41 7.51 -19.15
N LYS A 138 -20.70 7.81 -20.24
CA LYS A 138 -19.25 7.65 -20.31
C LYS A 138 -18.53 8.79 -19.58
N GLU A 139 -19.05 10.02 -19.67
CA GLU A 139 -18.58 11.14 -18.84
C GLU A 139 -18.81 10.88 -17.35
N GLU A 140 -19.98 10.36 -16.98
CA GLU A 140 -20.26 10.00 -15.59
C GLU A 140 -19.26 8.96 -15.07
N ASN A 141 -18.98 7.91 -15.86
CA ASN A 141 -17.98 6.91 -15.51
C ASN A 141 -16.57 7.50 -15.44
N ILE A 142 -16.20 8.41 -16.34
CA ILE A 142 -14.92 9.13 -16.30
C ILE A 142 -14.80 9.96 -15.01
N LEU A 143 -15.85 10.71 -14.64
CA LEU A 143 -15.86 11.50 -13.40
C LEU A 143 -15.75 10.62 -12.15
N LYS A 144 -16.43 9.47 -12.13
CA LYS A 144 -16.29 8.46 -11.06
C LYS A 144 -14.86 7.92 -11.00
N GLY A 145 -14.30 7.51 -12.14
CA GLY A 145 -12.92 7.03 -12.22
C GLY A 145 -11.90 8.09 -11.79
N ILE A 146 -12.12 9.38 -12.10
CA ILE A 146 -11.24 10.47 -11.66
C ILE A 146 -11.30 10.65 -10.14
N ALA A 147 -12.51 10.59 -9.55
CA ALA A 147 -12.66 10.66 -8.10
C ALA A 147 -11.94 9.51 -7.41
N GLU A 148 -12.03 8.29 -7.96
CA GLU A 148 -11.30 7.12 -7.48
C GLU A 148 -9.79 7.24 -7.69
N TYR A 149 -9.34 7.74 -8.84
CA TYR A 149 -7.92 7.99 -9.14
C TYR A 149 -7.28 8.99 -8.17
N ARG A 150 -8.01 10.07 -7.84
CA ARG A 150 -7.54 11.05 -6.86
C ARG A 150 -7.53 10.48 -5.45
N ASN A 151 -8.54 9.69 -5.10
CA ASN A 151 -8.57 9.00 -3.81
C ASN A 151 -7.53 7.87 -3.70
N ARG A 152 -7.07 7.28 -4.81
CA ARG A 152 -5.91 6.36 -4.83
C ARG A 152 -4.59 7.05 -4.45
N SER A 153 -4.52 8.38 -4.59
CA SER A 153 -3.29 9.16 -4.41
C SER A 153 -3.25 9.97 -3.11
N SER A 154 -4.35 10.06 -2.36
CA SER A 154 -4.35 10.69 -1.04
C SER A 154 -3.72 9.73 -0.04
N ARG A 155 -2.43 9.92 0.21
CA ARG A 155 -1.76 9.32 1.36
C ARG A 155 -2.03 10.19 2.59
N PHE A 156 -2.31 9.56 3.71
CA PHE A 156 -2.51 10.21 5.00
C PHE A 156 -1.27 10.03 5.87
N LEU A 157 -0.94 11.01 6.71
CA LEU A 157 0.11 10.82 7.71
C LEU A 157 -0.37 9.80 8.74
N LEU A 158 0.48 8.85 9.12
CA LEU A 158 0.12 7.84 10.11
C LEU A 158 -0.35 8.50 11.42
N GLY A 159 0.35 9.55 11.87
CA GLY A 159 0.00 10.28 13.09
C GLY A 159 -1.42 10.86 13.10
N GLU A 160 -1.94 11.30 11.95
CA GLU A 160 -3.31 11.81 11.81
C GLU A 160 -4.34 10.68 11.84
N VAL A 161 -3.96 9.48 11.41
CA VAL A 161 -4.83 8.32 11.28
C VAL A 161 -4.82 7.44 12.54
N LEU A 162 -3.79 7.49 13.37
CA LEU A 162 -3.68 6.70 14.61
C LEU A 162 -4.88 6.88 15.55
N PRO A 163 -5.38 8.09 15.84
CA PRO A 163 -6.57 8.27 16.67
C PRO A 163 -7.83 7.63 16.04
N ILE A 164 -7.93 7.67 14.71
CA ILE A 164 -9.04 7.05 13.98
C ILE A 164 -8.97 5.53 14.09
N ILE A 165 -7.78 4.95 13.88
CA ILE A 165 -7.53 3.51 14.09
C ILE A 165 -7.97 3.13 15.50
N GLN A 166 -7.51 3.85 16.53
CA GLN A 166 -7.84 3.54 17.92
C GLN A 166 -9.36 3.64 18.18
N GLY A 167 -10.02 4.63 17.61
CA GLY A 167 -11.49 4.76 17.67
C GLY A 167 -12.21 3.57 17.03
N ILE A 168 -11.76 3.13 15.85
CA ILE A 168 -12.32 1.96 15.15
C ILE A 168 -12.10 0.69 15.97
N LEU A 169 -10.88 0.45 16.44
CA LEU A 169 -10.55 -0.75 17.23
C LEU A 169 -11.40 -0.79 18.51
N SER A 170 -11.48 0.32 19.24
CA SER A 170 -12.31 0.44 20.45
C SER A 170 -13.78 0.15 20.12
N TYR A 171 -14.34 0.84 19.13
CA TYR A 171 -15.73 0.67 18.73
C TYR A 171 -16.04 -0.77 18.30
N MET A 172 -15.18 -1.42 17.53
CA MET A 172 -15.41 -2.79 17.10
C MET A 172 -15.29 -3.78 18.26
N SER A 173 -14.33 -3.58 19.18
CA SER A 173 -14.08 -4.48 20.31
C SER A 173 -15.21 -4.55 21.34
N GLU A 174 -16.09 -3.54 21.39
CA GLU A 174 -17.26 -3.52 22.28
C GLU A 174 -18.36 -4.52 21.85
N SER A 175 -18.29 -5.08 20.64
CA SER A 175 -19.29 -6.04 20.16
C SER A 175 -19.01 -7.45 20.67
N PRO A 176 -20.03 -8.18 21.17
CA PRO A 176 -19.87 -9.58 21.55
C PRO A 176 -19.58 -10.50 20.36
N ASP A 177 -19.89 -10.06 19.14
CA ASP A 177 -19.59 -10.80 17.91
C ASP A 177 -18.13 -10.65 17.46
N VAL A 178 -17.36 -9.75 18.08
CA VAL A 178 -15.95 -9.51 17.78
C VAL A 178 -15.07 -10.20 18.80
N ARG A 179 -14.25 -11.16 18.36
CA ARG A 179 -13.28 -11.86 19.24
C ARG A 179 -11.93 -11.15 19.31
N LYS A 180 -11.44 -10.73 18.15
CA LYS A 180 -10.20 -9.97 17.98
C LYS A 180 -10.42 -8.95 16.87
N VAL A 181 -9.82 -7.77 17.00
CA VAL A 181 -9.82 -6.75 15.96
C VAL A 181 -8.43 -6.11 15.93
N GLU A 182 -7.91 -5.92 14.73
CA GLU A 182 -6.57 -5.36 14.54
C GLU A 182 -6.51 -4.61 13.20
N VAL A 183 -5.70 -3.56 13.14
CA VAL A 183 -5.37 -2.91 11.87
C VAL A 183 -4.24 -3.68 11.18
N ALA A 184 -4.34 -3.87 9.87
CA ALA A 184 -3.32 -4.52 9.05
C ALA A 184 -2.70 -3.50 8.07
N GLY A 185 -2.20 -3.99 6.94
CA GLY A 185 -1.64 -3.16 5.89
C GLY A 185 -0.45 -2.32 6.33
N SER A 186 -0.27 -1.19 5.63
CA SER A 186 0.84 -0.26 5.88
C SER A 186 0.79 0.42 7.26
N ALA A 187 -0.40 0.57 7.83
CA ALA A 187 -0.59 1.12 9.17
C ALA A 187 0.03 0.24 10.26
N ARG A 188 -0.20 -1.09 10.19
CA ARG A 188 0.41 -2.04 11.13
C ARG A 188 1.93 -2.08 11.01
N ARG A 189 2.47 -1.87 9.82
CA ARG A 189 3.92 -1.78 9.56
C ARG A 189 4.51 -0.41 9.89
N ARG A 190 3.73 0.51 10.46
CA ARG A 190 4.15 1.85 10.87
C ARG A 190 4.76 2.69 9.76
N LYS A 191 4.31 2.54 8.50
CA LYS A 191 4.70 3.45 7.43
C LYS A 191 4.28 4.87 7.79
N GLU A 192 5.17 5.83 7.55
CA GLU A 192 4.99 7.25 7.84
C GLU A 192 3.74 7.84 7.17
N THR A 193 3.37 7.26 6.03
CA THR A 193 2.14 7.55 5.33
C THR A 193 1.37 6.27 5.02
N VAL A 194 0.05 6.34 4.99
CA VAL A 194 -0.86 5.22 4.70
C VAL A 194 -1.85 5.59 3.59
N GLY A 195 -2.31 4.60 2.83
CA GLY A 195 -3.36 4.81 1.83
C GLY A 195 -4.73 4.63 2.48
N ASP A 196 -5.34 3.49 2.21
CA ASP A 196 -6.48 2.96 2.95
C ASP A 196 -6.05 2.30 4.27
N LEU A 197 -7.05 2.00 5.11
CA LEU A 197 -6.89 1.17 6.29
C LEU A 197 -7.52 -0.20 6.08
N ASP A 198 -6.73 -1.25 6.32
CA ASP A 198 -7.23 -2.62 6.41
C ASP A 198 -7.55 -2.94 7.88
N VAL A 199 -8.80 -3.29 8.19
CA VAL A 199 -9.24 -3.72 9.52
C VAL A 199 -9.63 -5.19 9.46
N LEU A 200 -8.94 -6.02 10.23
CA LEU A 200 -9.24 -7.45 10.34
C LEU A 200 -10.01 -7.72 11.62
N VAL A 201 -11.14 -8.40 11.49
CA VAL A 201 -11.96 -8.83 12.62
C VAL A 201 -12.09 -10.35 12.65
N SER A 202 -11.77 -10.95 13.78
CA SER A 202 -12.04 -12.36 14.06
C SER A 202 -13.47 -12.54 14.56
N SER A 203 -14.29 -13.35 13.89
CA SER A 203 -15.68 -13.58 14.29
C SER A 203 -16.27 -14.88 13.74
N LEU A 204 -17.25 -15.43 14.44
CA LEU A 204 -18.15 -16.49 13.94
C LEU A 204 -19.47 -15.95 13.36
N ASN A 205 -19.72 -14.64 13.46
CA ASN A 205 -20.95 -13.98 13.02
C ASN A 205 -20.62 -12.79 12.09
N PRO A 206 -20.23 -13.07 10.85
CA PRO A 206 -19.67 -12.06 9.96
C PRO A 206 -20.68 -10.99 9.53
N GLU A 207 -21.97 -11.35 9.39
CA GLU A 207 -23.01 -10.38 9.07
C GLU A 207 -23.18 -9.32 10.17
N ALA A 208 -23.20 -9.73 11.45
CA ALA A 208 -23.34 -8.81 12.57
C ALA A 208 -22.15 -7.85 12.68
N VAL A 209 -20.93 -8.35 12.49
CA VAL A 209 -19.71 -7.53 12.45
C VAL A 209 -19.77 -6.51 11.32
N THR A 210 -20.14 -6.96 10.13
CA THR A 210 -20.29 -6.07 8.97
C THR A 210 -21.35 -5.00 9.21
N GLU A 211 -22.49 -5.36 9.79
CA GLU A 211 -23.54 -4.40 10.12
C GLU A 211 -23.06 -3.34 11.11
N ARG A 212 -22.37 -3.76 12.17
CA ARG A 212 -21.75 -2.83 13.13
C ARG A 212 -20.77 -1.89 12.45
N PHE A 213 -19.84 -2.44 11.68
CA PHE A 213 -18.83 -1.64 10.98
C PHE A 213 -19.44 -0.59 10.06
N CYS A 214 -20.41 -0.99 9.23
CA CYS A 214 -21.12 -0.07 8.33
C CYS A 214 -22.02 0.94 9.06
N GLY A 215 -22.37 0.69 10.33
CA GLY A 215 -23.13 1.60 11.20
C GLY A 215 -22.29 2.63 11.94
N MET A 216 -20.95 2.51 11.89
CA MET A 216 -20.02 3.41 12.58
C MET A 216 -20.12 4.86 12.08
N LYS A 217 -19.78 5.82 12.95
CA LYS A 217 -19.62 7.23 12.59
C LYS A 217 -18.12 7.61 12.60
N PRO A 218 -17.65 8.51 11.73
CA PRO A 218 -18.42 9.31 10.77
C PRO A 218 -18.32 8.79 9.32
N ILE A 219 -18.99 7.66 9.00
CA ILE A 219 -19.05 7.16 7.62
C ILE A 219 -19.91 8.10 6.76
N ILE A 220 -19.36 8.57 5.64
CA ILE A 220 -20.08 9.38 4.63
C ILE A 220 -20.54 8.56 3.44
N ARG A 221 -19.87 7.44 3.15
CA ARG A 221 -20.16 6.61 1.98
C ARG A 221 -19.77 5.16 2.23
N ILE A 222 -20.60 4.23 1.77
CA ILE A 222 -20.29 2.80 1.71
C ILE A 222 -20.00 2.46 0.24
N LEU A 223 -18.79 1.99 -0.06
CA LEU A 223 -18.38 1.60 -1.41
C LEU A 223 -18.77 0.15 -1.74
N GLY A 224 -18.73 -0.72 -0.73
CA GLY A 224 -19.11 -2.12 -0.86
C GLY A 224 -19.55 -2.68 0.48
N ARG A 225 -20.56 -3.55 0.45
CA ARG A 225 -21.04 -4.27 1.64
C ARG A 225 -21.28 -5.72 1.26
N GLY A 226 -20.59 -6.62 1.96
CA GLY A 226 -20.71 -8.07 1.82
C GLY A 226 -20.54 -8.73 3.18
N PRO A 227 -20.87 -10.02 3.31
CA PRO A 227 -20.92 -10.70 4.61
C PRO A 227 -19.56 -10.65 5.34
N THR A 228 -18.46 -10.85 4.61
CA THR A 228 -17.09 -10.91 5.17
C THR A 228 -16.17 -9.80 4.68
N LYS A 229 -16.64 -8.95 3.77
CA LYS A 229 -15.86 -7.83 3.22
C LYS A 229 -16.77 -6.63 3.06
N SER A 230 -16.36 -5.50 3.62
CA SER A 230 -17.03 -4.22 3.41
C SER A 230 -16.01 -3.09 3.27
N THR A 231 -16.35 -2.05 2.54
CA THR A 231 -15.50 -0.88 2.32
C THR A 231 -16.33 0.37 2.55
N VAL A 232 -15.81 1.26 3.40
CA VAL A 232 -16.45 2.53 3.74
C VAL A 232 -15.48 3.69 3.56
N VAL A 233 -16.02 4.90 3.46
CA VAL A 233 -15.28 6.15 3.41
C VAL A 233 -15.75 7.03 4.56
N LEU A 234 -14.81 7.53 5.33
CA LEU A 234 -15.04 8.44 6.46
C LEU A 234 -15.11 9.91 6.00
N GLU A 235 -15.57 10.80 6.88
CA GLU A 235 -15.65 12.25 6.61
C GLU A 235 -14.34 12.88 6.13
N ASN A 236 -13.19 12.42 6.63
CA ASN A 236 -11.88 12.87 6.21
C ASN A 236 -11.40 12.24 4.89
N MET A 237 -12.30 11.59 4.13
CA MET A 237 -12.03 10.88 2.88
C MET A 237 -11.15 9.62 3.02
N LEU A 238 -10.82 9.20 4.24
CA LEU A 238 -10.09 7.96 4.48
C LEU A 238 -10.97 6.75 4.14
N GLN A 239 -10.47 5.87 3.27
CA GLN A 239 -11.09 4.59 2.99
C GLN A 239 -10.69 3.56 4.06
N VAL A 240 -11.67 2.81 4.54
CA VAL A 240 -11.46 1.71 5.49
C VAL A 240 -12.10 0.44 4.93
N ASP A 241 -11.26 -0.58 4.76
CA ASP A 241 -11.62 -1.92 4.32
C ASP A 241 -11.73 -2.85 5.52
N LEU A 242 -12.90 -3.45 5.71
CA LEU A 242 -13.14 -4.50 6.69
C LEU A 242 -12.95 -5.87 6.03
N ARG A 243 -12.27 -6.76 6.75
CA ARG A 243 -12.28 -8.21 6.51
C ARG A 243 -12.71 -8.94 7.77
N VAL A 244 -13.76 -9.75 7.66
CA VAL A 244 -14.15 -10.68 8.74
C VAL A 244 -13.55 -12.05 8.45
N ILE A 245 -12.79 -12.57 9.40
CA ILE A 245 -11.99 -13.78 9.29
C ILE A 245 -12.48 -14.80 10.33
N PRO A 246 -12.62 -16.09 9.96
CA PRO A 246 -12.84 -17.16 10.93
C PRO A 246 -11.73 -17.19 11.99
N PRO A 247 -12.03 -17.44 13.27
CA PRO A 247 -11.02 -17.45 14.34
C PRO A 247 -9.81 -18.34 14.07
N GLU A 248 -10.04 -19.51 13.49
CA GLU A 248 -9.03 -20.49 13.11
C GLU A 248 -8.04 -20.01 12.03
N SER A 249 -8.37 -18.97 11.28
CA SER A 249 -7.55 -18.42 10.19
C SER A 249 -6.92 -17.06 10.52
N TYR A 250 -7.08 -16.59 11.76
CA TYR A 250 -6.78 -15.20 12.09
C TYR A 250 -5.29 -14.84 11.95
N GLY A 251 -4.38 -15.74 12.36
CA GLY A 251 -2.93 -15.54 12.25
C GLY A 251 -2.46 -15.46 10.80
N ALA A 252 -2.98 -16.34 9.93
CA ALA A 252 -2.69 -16.33 8.50
C ALA A 252 -3.23 -15.07 7.81
N ALA A 253 -4.44 -14.63 8.18
CA ALA A 253 -4.99 -13.39 7.67
C ALA A 253 -4.17 -12.18 8.12
N LEU A 254 -3.76 -12.12 9.40
CA LEU A 254 -2.87 -11.08 9.89
C LEU A 254 -1.58 -11.02 9.08
N GLN A 255 -0.91 -12.16 8.87
CA GLN A 255 0.28 -12.25 8.02
C GLN A 255 0.00 -11.69 6.62
N TYR A 256 -1.05 -12.20 5.98
CA TYR A 256 -1.42 -11.89 4.60
C TYR A 256 -1.72 -10.41 4.40
N PHE A 257 -2.62 -9.85 5.20
CA PHE A 257 -3.10 -8.46 5.02
C PHE A 257 -2.13 -7.44 5.62
N THR A 258 -1.23 -7.83 6.53
CA THR A 258 -0.16 -6.94 6.99
C THR A 258 0.85 -6.69 5.88
N GLY A 259 1.20 -7.72 5.10
CA GLY A 259 2.20 -7.60 4.05
C GLY A 259 3.60 -7.26 4.60
N SER A 260 4.44 -6.54 3.86
CA SER A 260 4.19 -5.95 2.53
C SER A 260 3.92 -6.98 1.44
N LYS A 261 3.54 -6.52 0.24
CA LYS A 261 3.38 -7.41 -0.93
C LYS A 261 4.68 -8.16 -1.23
N GLU A 262 5.80 -7.48 -1.14
CA GLU A 262 7.14 -8.00 -1.39
C GLU A 262 7.51 -9.05 -0.34
N HIS A 263 7.26 -8.76 0.94
CA HIS A 263 7.43 -9.71 2.04
C HIS A 263 6.60 -10.98 1.82
N ASN A 264 5.30 -10.83 1.51
CA ASN A 264 4.40 -11.96 1.24
C ASN A 264 4.86 -12.82 0.06
N VAL A 265 5.29 -12.19 -1.04
CA VAL A 265 5.77 -12.92 -2.23
C VAL A 265 7.00 -13.76 -1.87
N LYS A 266 7.93 -13.20 -1.10
CA LYS A 266 9.13 -13.92 -0.67
C LYS A 266 8.79 -15.05 0.29
N LEU A 267 7.93 -14.80 1.29
CA LEU A 267 7.48 -15.82 2.24
C LEU A 267 6.80 -17.01 1.54
N ARG A 268 5.94 -16.74 0.55
CA ARG A 268 5.31 -17.80 -0.26
C ARG A 268 6.31 -18.56 -1.11
N THR A 269 7.32 -17.87 -1.66
CA THR A 269 8.39 -18.53 -2.43
C THR A 269 9.18 -19.50 -1.56
N ILE A 270 9.52 -19.10 -0.34
CA ILE A 270 10.16 -19.96 0.66
C ILE A 270 9.25 -21.14 1.02
N GLY A 271 7.98 -20.87 1.34
CA GLY A 271 7.00 -21.90 1.64
C GLY A 271 6.87 -22.94 0.52
N VAL A 272 6.76 -22.50 -0.74
CA VAL A 272 6.69 -23.40 -1.91
C VAL A 272 7.92 -24.31 -2.01
N LYS A 273 9.12 -23.78 -1.79
CA LYS A 273 10.38 -24.56 -1.78
C LYS A 273 10.43 -25.55 -0.62
N ALA A 274 9.85 -25.20 0.51
CA ALA A 274 9.73 -26.06 1.70
C ALA A 274 8.53 -27.03 1.65
N GLY A 275 7.78 -27.09 0.54
CA GLY A 275 6.64 -28.01 0.38
C GLY A 275 5.33 -27.50 1.01
N TYR A 276 5.23 -26.21 1.29
CA TYR A 276 4.04 -25.55 1.86
C TYR A 276 3.34 -24.62 0.87
N LYS A 277 2.08 -24.31 1.17
CA LYS A 277 1.22 -23.34 0.49
C LYS A 277 0.65 -22.40 1.54
N LEU A 278 1.00 -21.12 1.46
CA LEU A 278 0.51 -20.08 2.37
C LEU A 278 -0.49 -19.17 1.64
N ASN A 279 -1.67 -18.98 2.23
CA ASN A 279 -2.72 -18.06 1.78
C ASN A 279 -3.36 -17.31 2.97
N GLU A 280 -4.40 -16.52 2.74
CA GLU A 280 -5.08 -15.77 3.81
C GLU A 280 -5.80 -16.64 4.86
N TYR A 281 -5.95 -17.94 4.62
CA TYR A 281 -6.67 -18.86 5.50
C TYR A 281 -5.76 -19.77 6.31
N GLY A 282 -4.51 -19.96 5.88
CA GLY A 282 -3.58 -20.85 6.57
C GLY A 282 -2.31 -21.18 5.79
N LEU A 283 -1.42 -21.87 6.48
CA LEU A 283 -0.28 -22.60 5.95
C LEU A 283 -0.67 -24.07 5.80
N TYR A 284 -0.57 -24.59 4.58
CA TYR A 284 -0.95 -25.96 4.23
C TYR A 284 0.24 -26.72 3.66
N ARG A 285 0.29 -28.03 3.87
CA ARG A 285 1.27 -28.90 3.22
C ARG A 285 0.82 -29.21 1.79
N ARG A 286 1.70 -29.06 0.81
CA ARG A 286 1.36 -29.28 -0.61
C ARG A 286 1.16 -30.75 -0.99
N SER A 287 1.64 -31.68 -0.18
CA SER A 287 1.53 -33.12 -0.48
C SER A 287 0.11 -33.66 -0.32
N ASP A 288 -0.65 -33.12 0.63
CA ASP A 288 -1.96 -33.64 1.04
C ASP A 288 -2.98 -32.55 1.41
N ASP A 289 -2.63 -31.28 1.21
CA ASP A 289 -3.42 -30.10 1.61
C ASP A 289 -3.81 -30.08 3.09
N SER A 290 -3.06 -30.79 3.95
CA SER A 290 -3.26 -30.73 5.41
C SER A 290 -2.88 -29.38 5.99
N LEU A 291 -3.70 -28.88 6.92
CA LEU A 291 -3.44 -27.64 7.66
C LEU A 291 -2.25 -27.84 8.60
N VAL A 292 -1.27 -26.94 8.50
CA VAL A 292 -0.08 -26.91 9.37
C VAL A 292 -0.29 -25.91 10.50
N GLU A 293 -0.65 -24.68 10.16
CA GLU A 293 -0.91 -23.59 11.09
C GLU A 293 -1.75 -22.50 10.41
N ALA A 294 -2.59 -21.80 11.16
CA ALA A 294 -3.43 -20.72 10.64
C ALA A 294 -3.88 -19.71 11.70
N GLU A 295 -3.92 -20.10 12.97
CA GLU A 295 -4.48 -19.28 14.04
C GLU A 295 -3.44 -18.30 14.59
N ASP A 296 -2.17 -18.72 14.66
CA ASP A 296 -1.08 -17.94 15.24
C ASP A 296 -0.11 -17.47 14.16
N GLU A 297 0.04 -16.14 14.03
CA GLU A 297 0.94 -15.53 13.06
C GLU A 297 2.40 -15.93 13.29
N ALA A 298 2.86 -16.07 14.54
CA ALA A 298 4.23 -16.41 14.87
C ALA A 298 4.56 -17.85 14.47
N LYS A 299 3.66 -18.78 14.77
CA LYS A 299 3.83 -20.20 14.43
C LYS A 299 3.87 -20.46 12.93
N ILE A 300 3.26 -19.60 12.11
CA ILE A 300 3.40 -19.68 10.64
C ILE A 300 4.85 -19.45 10.23
N TYR A 301 5.54 -18.47 10.81
CA TYR A 301 6.95 -18.22 10.53
C TYR A 301 7.83 -19.35 11.10
N GLU A 302 7.55 -19.82 12.31
CA GLU A 302 8.26 -20.96 12.90
C GLU A 302 8.16 -22.21 12.02
N ALA A 303 6.97 -22.52 11.49
CA ALA A 303 6.75 -23.65 10.58
C ALA A 303 7.51 -23.50 9.24
N LEU A 304 7.82 -22.26 8.84
CA LEU A 304 8.66 -21.93 7.69
C LEU A 304 10.15 -21.87 8.04
N GLY A 305 10.53 -22.16 9.29
CA GLY A 305 11.92 -22.21 9.74
C GLY A 305 12.55 -20.84 9.96
N MET A 306 11.78 -19.85 10.39
CA MET A 306 12.27 -18.50 10.67
C MET A 306 11.65 -17.90 11.93
N GLU A 307 12.38 -17.00 12.58
CA GLU A 307 11.88 -16.21 13.70
C GLU A 307 10.70 -15.30 13.26
N TRP A 308 9.69 -15.11 14.11
CA TRP A 308 8.60 -14.16 13.80
C TRP A 308 9.16 -12.74 13.71
N MET A 309 8.85 -12.06 12.61
CA MET A 309 9.29 -10.68 12.38
C MET A 309 8.21 -9.69 12.81
N PRO A 310 8.56 -8.66 13.62
CA PRO A 310 7.71 -7.50 13.86
C PRO A 310 7.20 -6.90 12.54
N PRO A 311 5.93 -6.48 12.45
CA PRO A 311 5.34 -5.90 11.24
C PRO A 311 6.15 -4.77 10.61
N GLU A 312 6.80 -3.94 11.42
CA GLU A 312 7.62 -2.80 11.02
C GLU A 312 8.80 -3.18 10.12
N LEU A 313 9.29 -4.42 10.21
CA LEU A 313 10.41 -4.90 9.40
C LEU A 313 9.98 -5.50 8.05
N ARG A 314 8.69 -5.76 7.85
CA ARG A 314 8.18 -6.58 6.73
C ARG A 314 8.11 -5.82 5.40
N GLU A 315 9.28 -5.42 4.91
CA GLU A 315 9.47 -4.61 3.71
C GLU A 315 10.36 -5.29 2.66
N ASN A 316 10.78 -6.53 2.91
CA ASN A 316 11.72 -7.29 2.07
C ASN A 316 13.04 -6.53 1.84
N THR A 317 13.65 -6.09 2.94
CA THR A 317 14.93 -5.34 2.95
C THR A 317 16.05 -6.09 3.67
N GLY A 318 15.83 -7.38 3.96
CA GLY A 318 16.81 -8.27 4.61
C GLY A 318 16.29 -8.91 5.90
N GLU A 319 15.06 -8.58 6.32
CA GLU A 319 14.43 -9.09 7.53
C GLU A 319 14.20 -10.61 7.47
N ILE A 320 13.88 -11.15 6.29
CA ILE A 320 13.59 -12.57 6.12
C ILE A 320 14.88 -13.40 6.24
N GLU A 321 15.97 -12.97 5.61
CA GLU A 321 17.29 -13.59 5.76
C GLU A 321 17.74 -13.56 7.22
N ALA A 322 17.62 -12.40 7.87
CA ALA A 322 17.95 -12.26 9.27
C ALA A 322 17.08 -13.18 10.16
N ALA A 323 15.79 -13.31 9.88
CA ALA A 323 14.89 -14.20 10.61
C ALA A 323 15.23 -15.69 10.44
N MET A 324 15.62 -16.12 9.24
CA MET A 324 16.06 -17.50 8.99
C MET A 324 17.38 -17.81 9.69
N GLU A 325 18.25 -16.82 9.85
CA GLU A 325 19.53 -16.95 10.56
C GLU A 325 19.42 -16.69 12.07
N ASN A 326 18.23 -16.36 12.60
CA ASN A 326 18.02 -15.91 13.99
C ASN A 326 18.90 -14.72 14.39
N LYS A 327 18.99 -13.73 13.48
CA LYS A 327 19.79 -12.50 13.60
C LYS A 327 18.92 -11.25 13.42
N LEU A 328 17.64 -11.32 13.76
CA LEU A 328 16.80 -10.12 13.72
C LEU A 328 17.37 -9.02 14.63
N PRO A 329 17.31 -7.75 14.20
CA PRO A 329 17.74 -6.65 15.03
C PRO A 329 16.83 -6.54 16.25
N ARG A 330 17.42 -6.23 17.40
CA ARG A 330 16.64 -5.85 18.57
C ARG A 330 16.05 -4.45 18.33
N LEU A 331 14.74 -4.36 18.26
CA LEU A 331 14.04 -3.09 18.08
C LEU A 331 13.88 -2.34 19.41
N VAL A 332 13.84 -1.01 19.32
CA VAL A 332 13.44 -0.15 20.43
C VAL A 332 11.93 -0.29 20.66
N THR A 333 11.50 -0.40 21.91
CA THR A 333 10.08 -0.44 22.29
C THR A 333 9.67 0.83 23.01
N LEU A 334 8.36 1.11 23.08
CA LEU A 334 7.83 2.29 23.78
C LEU A 334 8.18 2.26 25.27
N GLU A 335 8.25 1.08 25.89
CA GLU A 335 8.62 0.91 27.31
C GLU A 335 10.11 1.24 27.56
N GLN A 336 10.93 1.25 26.52
CA GLN A 336 12.34 1.64 26.61
C GLN A 336 12.54 3.16 26.41
N VAL A 337 11.49 3.89 26.00
CA VAL A 337 11.55 5.35 25.87
C VAL A 337 11.47 5.97 27.26
N ARG A 338 12.59 6.52 27.72
CA ARG A 338 12.72 7.11 29.07
C ARG A 338 12.33 8.58 29.12
N GLY A 339 12.19 9.25 27.98
CA GLY A 339 11.86 10.68 27.95
C GLY A 339 11.69 11.21 26.55
N ASP A 340 11.08 12.39 26.47
CA ASP A 340 10.97 13.17 25.23
C ASP A 340 12.06 14.25 25.24
N LEU A 341 12.80 14.33 24.15
CA LEU A 341 13.98 15.18 24.01
C LEU A 341 13.70 16.47 23.23
N HIS A 342 12.45 16.71 22.82
CA HIS A 342 12.10 17.93 22.09
C HIS A 342 10.67 18.36 22.40
N VAL A 343 10.52 19.18 23.42
CA VAL A 343 9.22 19.71 23.84
C VAL A 343 9.27 21.22 23.99
N HIS A 344 8.22 21.89 23.53
CA HIS A 344 8.05 23.33 23.64
C HIS A 344 7.00 23.67 24.71
N THR A 345 7.15 24.84 25.32
CA THR A 345 6.19 25.38 26.31
C THR A 345 5.66 26.73 25.85
N ASN A 346 4.75 27.30 26.64
CA ASN A 346 4.24 28.65 26.43
C ASN A 346 5.28 29.77 26.65
N TYR A 347 6.52 29.43 27.04
CA TYR A 347 7.64 30.38 27.00
C TYR A 347 7.97 30.84 25.57
N SER A 348 7.73 29.98 24.57
CA SER A 348 7.83 30.34 23.15
C SER A 348 6.46 30.45 22.48
N HIS A 349 5.99 29.38 21.83
CA HIS A 349 4.82 29.36 20.94
C HIS A 349 3.88 28.18 21.19
N ALA A 350 4.21 27.29 22.13
CA ALA A 350 3.29 26.22 22.51
C ALA A 350 2.19 26.75 23.44
N ILE A 351 1.17 25.93 23.67
CA ILE A 351 -0.02 26.32 24.41
C ILE A 351 0.19 26.12 25.92
N ASP A 352 0.79 24.99 26.30
CA ASP A 352 0.83 24.55 27.69
C ASP A 352 2.01 25.16 28.47
N PRO A 353 1.79 25.50 29.76
CA PRO A 353 2.87 25.94 30.64
C PRO A 353 3.82 24.80 30.97
N LEU A 354 5.03 25.16 31.40
CA LEU A 354 6.09 24.23 31.79
C LEU A 354 5.61 23.17 32.80
N GLU A 355 4.95 23.62 33.88
CA GLU A 355 4.41 22.73 34.91
C GLU A 355 3.46 21.67 34.32
N ALA A 356 2.58 22.05 33.39
CA ALA A 356 1.64 21.12 32.75
C ALA A 356 2.38 20.07 31.91
N MET A 357 3.43 20.46 31.20
CA MET A 357 4.25 19.54 30.42
C MET A 357 4.98 18.53 31.31
N VAL A 358 5.54 18.98 32.43
CA VAL A 358 6.20 18.12 33.42
C VAL A 358 5.20 17.15 34.05
N LEU A 359 4.02 17.63 34.48
CA LEU A 359 2.96 16.77 35.02
C LEU A 359 2.51 15.71 34.02
N LYS A 360 2.43 16.07 32.73
CA LYS A 360 2.07 15.10 31.68
C LYS A 360 3.17 14.06 31.46
N ALA A 361 4.44 14.45 31.49
CA ALA A 361 5.56 13.51 31.41
C ALA A 361 5.56 12.52 32.59
N ILE A 362 5.22 12.97 33.80
CA ILE A 362 5.06 12.12 34.99
C ILE A 362 3.90 11.12 34.81
N ASP A 363 2.74 11.59 34.32
CA ASP A 363 1.58 10.72 34.00
C ASP A 363 1.94 9.65 32.97
N MET A 364 2.74 10.02 31.97
CA MET A 364 3.29 9.10 30.96
C MET A 364 4.44 8.23 31.49
N LYS A 365 4.85 8.40 32.76
CA LYS A 365 5.95 7.68 33.43
C LYS A 365 7.31 7.85 32.75
N LEU A 366 7.53 9.01 32.12
CA LEU A 366 8.83 9.39 31.62
C LEU A 366 9.76 9.73 32.78
N GLU A 367 11.03 9.39 32.64
CA GLU A 367 12.08 9.71 33.62
C GLU A 367 12.62 11.13 33.45
N TYR A 368 12.56 11.67 32.23
CA TYR A 368 13.01 13.03 31.93
C TYR A 368 12.22 13.65 30.76
N LEU A 369 12.24 14.97 30.70
CA LEU A 369 11.65 15.79 29.65
C LEU A 369 12.66 16.90 29.30
N ALA A 370 13.00 17.06 28.03
CA ALA A 370 13.83 18.18 27.59
C ALA A 370 12.94 19.33 27.08
N ILE A 371 12.99 20.46 27.78
CA ILE A 371 12.36 21.70 27.34
C ILE A 371 13.32 22.39 26.36
N THR A 372 12.86 22.58 25.13
CA THR A 372 13.66 23.06 23.99
C THR A 372 12.92 24.19 23.27
N ASP A 373 12.52 25.22 24.00
CA ASP A 373 11.86 26.41 23.45
C ASP A 373 12.75 27.16 22.44
N HIS A 374 12.12 27.84 21.47
CA HIS A 374 12.84 28.52 20.40
C HIS A 374 13.67 29.68 20.89
N SER A 375 14.81 29.93 20.24
CA SER A 375 15.64 31.11 20.45
C SER A 375 15.12 32.33 19.68
N GLN A 376 15.58 33.52 20.09
CA GLN A 376 15.23 34.83 19.55
C GLN A 376 15.32 34.95 18.01
N SER A 377 16.16 34.16 17.33
CA SER A 377 16.33 34.24 15.87
C SER A 377 15.10 33.78 15.07
N LEU A 378 14.17 33.04 15.69
CA LEU A 378 12.89 32.67 15.09
C LEU A 378 11.80 33.72 15.45
N ALA A 379 11.76 34.83 14.71
CA ALA A 379 10.83 35.94 14.97
C ALA A 379 9.34 35.53 14.93
N ILE A 380 9.00 34.45 14.21
CA ILE A 380 7.61 33.93 14.08
C ILE A 380 7.18 33.14 15.32
N ALA A 381 8.12 32.57 16.09
CA ALA A 381 7.84 31.66 17.19
C ALA A 381 7.94 32.30 18.59
N GLN A 382 7.93 33.65 18.67
CA GLN A 382 8.12 34.40 19.93
C GLN A 382 9.32 33.89 20.77
N GLY A 383 10.43 33.58 20.09
CA GLY A 383 11.58 32.95 20.72
C GLY A 383 12.14 33.74 21.91
N LEU A 384 12.71 33.02 22.87
CA LEU A 384 13.23 33.57 24.11
C LEU A 384 14.45 34.44 23.82
N ASN A 385 14.48 35.62 24.42
CA ASN A 385 15.71 36.39 24.58
C ASN A 385 16.52 35.84 25.76
N GLU A 386 17.74 36.36 25.95
CA GLU A 386 18.65 35.90 27.01
C GLU A 386 18.01 35.96 28.40
N ASP A 387 17.31 37.05 28.73
CA ASP A 387 16.66 37.22 30.04
C ASP A 387 15.58 36.15 30.28
N LYS A 388 14.67 35.95 29.32
CA LYS A 388 13.61 34.93 29.44
C LYS A 388 14.16 33.50 29.49
N LEU A 389 15.27 33.24 28.81
CA LEU A 389 15.93 31.95 28.89
C LEU A 389 16.48 31.70 30.30
N LEU A 390 17.08 32.72 30.92
CA LEU A 390 17.56 32.61 32.30
C LEU A 390 16.39 32.40 33.28
N ASP A 391 15.27 33.10 33.08
CA ASP A 391 14.05 32.88 33.88
C ASP A 391 13.55 31.43 33.74
N GLN A 392 13.48 30.90 32.52
CA GLN A 392 13.08 29.50 32.29
C GLN A 392 14.05 28.51 32.93
N VAL A 393 15.36 28.76 32.84
CA VAL A 393 16.39 27.90 33.47
C VAL A 393 16.24 27.88 34.98
N GLU A 394 15.92 29.01 35.61
CA GLU A 394 15.66 29.07 37.05
C GLU A 394 14.34 28.37 37.42
N GLU A 395 13.30 28.41 36.58
CA GLU A 395 12.05 27.67 36.83
C GLU A 395 12.21 26.14 36.68
N VAL A 396 13.08 25.68 35.78
CA VAL A 396 13.37 24.25 35.59
C VAL A 396 14.16 23.65 36.77
N ARG A 397 14.95 24.45 37.48
CA ARG A 397 15.84 24.02 38.58
C ARG A 397 15.08 23.78 39.87
#